data_AF-A0A7Y8TRJ8-F1
#
_entry.id   AF-A0A7Y8TRJ8-F1
#
_cell.length_a   1.000
_cell.length_b   1.000
_cell.length_c   1.000
_cell.angle_alpha   90.00
_cell.angle_beta   90.00
_cell.angle_gamma   90.00
#
_symmetry.space_group_name_H-M   'P 1'
#
loop_
_entity.id
_entity.type
_entity.pdbx_description
1 polymer ?
#
loop_
_entity_poly.entity_id
_entity_poly.type
_entity_poly.pdbx_seq_one_letter_code
_entity_poly.pdbx_strand_id
1 'polypeptide(L)'
;MIWVEGLAILVIWLSFWSLIPRDEWWIRGADFPRLQILVLGIIAFVLLLIWEQTWDVSSQVILIGLIAALAYQLKMVLPYTLLWKKQVKQVRPEQLNPEKQISLIVSNVLTPNQKYHLLIEHIQALKPDLVLTLETDLAWQKALSVIEADYPYRVAAPLDNLYGMHLYSRLPLKDSEIKFILSDEIPSIHTSVILPSGQPVQLYCLHPKPPSPTEAKDSVLRDAELLIVGDQIKDLDESCIVMGDLNDVAWSRTTRLFQRISGLLDPRVGRHYINTFHADYPLLRWSLDHVFHSTDFALVDMQRLAHIGSDHFPVYVVLQTGRVFDRIQEELPQTDADEQEAQQAIQDGIEKAEQEEKLVTDEIAQPYKAQDKSV
;
A
#
# COMPACT_ATOMS: atom_id res chain seq x y z
N MET A 1 -26.30 12.38 28.72
CA MET A 1 -26.19 10.98 29.16
C MET A 1 -26.33 10.04 27.97
N ILE A 2 -27.54 9.87 27.40
CA ILE A 2 -27.78 9.00 26.23
C ILE A 2 -26.82 9.29 25.05
N TRP A 3 -26.46 10.55 24.79
CA TRP A 3 -25.55 10.90 23.70
C TRP A 3 -24.09 10.43 23.92
N VAL A 4 -23.62 10.35 25.17
CA VAL A 4 -22.25 9.88 25.49
C VAL A 4 -22.17 8.37 25.35
N GLU A 5 -23.15 7.66 25.90
CA GLU A 5 -23.33 6.21 25.69
C GLU A 5 -23.52 5.89 24.20
N GLY A 6 -24.32 6.68 23.49
CA GLY A 6 -24.52 6.55 22.05
C GLY A 6 -23.23 6.70 21.25
N LEU A 7 -22.36 7.64 21.62
CA LEU A 7 -21.03 7.79 21.00
C LEU A 7 -20.14 6.57 21.30
N ALA A 8 -20.13 6.08 22.55
CA ALA A 8 -19.38 4.89 22.92
C ALA A 8 -19.86 3.65 22.16
N ILE A 9 -21.18 3.45 22.07
CA ILE A 9 -21.80 2.36 21.31
C ILE A 9 -21.44 2.45 19.83
N LEU A 10 -21.44 3.66 19.24
CA LEU A 10 -21.02 3.86 17.85
C LEU A 10 -19.56 3.44 17.64
N VAL A 11 -18.65 3.83 18.54
CA VAL A 11 -17.22 3.46 18.47
C VAL A 11 -17.04 1.95 18.60
N ILE A 12 -17.75 1.31 19.53
CA ILE A 12 -17.74 -0.15 19.71
C ILE A 12 -18.24 -0.83 18.44
N TRP A 13 -19.38 -0.37 17.91
CA TRP A 13 -20.00 -0.92 16.71
C TRP A 13 -19.08 -0.80 15.50
N LEU A 14 -18.50 0.39 15.22
CA LEU A 14 -17.55 0.58 14.12
C LEU A 14 -16.29 -0.29 14.27
N SER A 15 -15.80 -0.45 15.50
CA SER A 15 -14.63 -1.30 15.77
C SER A 15 -14.95 -2.77 15.51
N PHE A 16 -16.12 -3.25 15.93
CA PHE A 16 -16.57 -4.60 15.67
C PHE A 16 -16.88 -4.83 14.18
N TRP A 17 -17.47 -3.84 13.53
CA TRP A 17 -17.80 -3.88 12.10
C TRP A 17 -16.57 -4.16 11.24
N SER A 18 -15.46 -3.52 11.58
CA SER A 18 -14.18 -3.70 10.90
C SER A 18 -13.48 -5.04 11.15
N LEU A 19 -14.03 -5.90 12.02
CA LEU A 19 -13.54 -7.26 12.26
C LEU A 19 -14.25 -8.31 11.39
N ILE A 20 -15.31 -7.92 10.68
CA ILE A 20 -16.07 -8.83 9.84
C ILE A 20 -15.17 -9.22 8.65
N PRO A 21 -14.84 -10.51 8.48
CA PRO A 21 -13.92 -10.98 7.44
C PRO A 21 -14.67 -11.09 6.11
N ARG A 22 -15.06 -9.95 5.53
CA ARG A 22 -15.72 -9.88 4.23
C ARG A 22 -15.14 -8.75 3.39
N ASP A 23 -15.20 -8.94 2.08
CA ASP A 23 -14.50 -8.12 1.10
C ASP A 23 -15.36 -7.04 0.45
N GLU A 24 -16.67 -6.97 0.77
CA GLU A 24 -17.52 -5.94 0.18
C GLU A 24 -17.09 -4.53 0.63
N TRP A 25 -17.15 -3.58 -0.30
CA TRP A 25 -16.65 -2.21 -0.11
C TRP A 25 -17.20 -1.50 1.15
N TRP A 26 -18.46 -1.73 1.50
CA TRP A 26 -19.14 -1.08 2.65
C TRP A 26 -18.73 -1.69 4.00
N ILE A 27 -18.14 -2.89 3.98
CA ILE A 27 -17.51 -3.50 5.16
C ILE A 27 -16.05 -3.03 5.23
N ARG A 28 -15.30 -3.15 4.14
CA ARG A 28 -13.90 -2.69 4.05
C ARG A 28 -13.74 -1.20 4.33
N GLY A 29 -14.75 -0.38 4.05
CA GLY A 29 -14.74 1.05 4.39
C GLY A 29 -14.53 1.35 5.87
N ALA A 30 -14.89 0.43 6.79
CA ALA A 30 -14.63 0.61 8.22
C ALA A 30 -13.16 0.40 8.61
N ASP A 31 -12.33 -0.14 7.72
CA ASP A 31 -10.89 -0.20 7.93
C ASP A 31 -10.23 1.17 7.82
N PHE A 32 -10.82 2.12 7.11
CA PHE A 32 -10.19 3.41 6.85
C PHE A 32 -10.12 4.32 8.08
N PRO A 33 -11.23 4.63 8.80
CA PRO A 33 -11.23 5.70 9.79
C PRO A 33 -10.68 5.29 11.19
N ARG A 34 -9.64 4.45 11.27
CA ARG A 34 -9.09 3.94 12.55
C ARG A 34 -8.71 5.05 13.53
N LEU A 35 -8.01 6.07 13.05
CA LEU A 35 -7.55 7.18 13.89
C LEU A 35 -8.74 8.02 14.40
N GLN A 36 -9.75 8.23 13.55
CA GLN A 36 -10.96 8.95 13.87
C GLN A 36 -11.78 8.18 14.91
N ILE A 37 -11.94 6.85 14.74
CA ILE A 37 -12.59 5.98 15.71
C ILE A 37 -11.84 6.02 17.06
N LEU A 38 -10.50 5.97 17.03
CA LEU A 38 -9.68 6.05 18.25
C LEU A 38 -9.89 7.38 18.99
N VAL A 39 -9.84 8.51 18.28
CA VAL A 39 -10.04 9.84 18.87
C VAL A 39 -11.44 9.98 19.45
N LEU A 40 -12.48 9.61 18.69
CA LEU A 40 -13.86 9.62 19.19
C LEU A 40 -14.06 8.70 20.39
N GLY A 41 -13.41 7.53 20.38
CA GLY A 41 -13.41 6.60 21.50
C GLY A 41 -12.76 7.18 22.75
N ILE A 42 -11.63 7.88 22.62
CA ILE A 42 -10.96 8.54 23.75
C ILE A 42 -11.86 9.63 24.33
N ILE A 43 -12.49 10.43 23.46
CA ILE A 43 -13.46 11.47 23.88
C ILE A 43 -14.63 10.81 24.63
N ALA A 44 -15.22 9.75 24.09
CA ALA A 44 -16.31 9.03 24.73
C ALA A 44 -15.88 8.45 26.09
N PHE A 45 -14.68 7.88 26.17
CA PHE A 45 -14.14 7.29 27.40
C PHE A 45 -13.95 8.34 28.49
N VAL A 46 -13.33 9.47 28.16
CA VAL A 46 -13.15 10.58 29.12
C VAL A 46 -14.51 11.13 29.56
N LEU A 47 -15.45 11.34 28.63
CA LEU A 47 -16.79 11.85 28.95
C LEU A 47 -17.56 10.89 29.88
N LEU A 48 -17.47 9.57 29.68
CA LEU A 48 -18.10 8.58 30.57
C LEU A 48 -17.53 8.61 32.00
N LEU A 49 -16.26 9.00 32.18
CA LEU A 49 -15.62 9.05 33.50
C LEU A 49 -15.91 10.35 34.27
N ILE A 50 -16.03 11.48 33.57
CA ILE A 50 -16.16 12.80 34.21
C ILE A 50 -17.61 13.28 34.33
N TRP A 51 -18.51 12.76 33.49
CA TRP A 51 -19.90 13.18 33.49
C TRP A 51 -20.67 12.51 34.62
N GLU A 52 -21.56 13.24 35.28
CA GLU A 52 -22.43 12.66 36.32
C GLU A 52 -23.38 11.61 35.71
N GLN A 53 -23.12 10.34 36.00
CA GLN A 53 -23.95 9.20 35.57
C GLN A 53 -24.14 8.17 36.68
N THR A 54 -25.21 7.39 36.57
CA THR A 54 -25.43 6.21 37.42
C THR A 54 -24.68 5.02 36.85
N TRP A 55 -23.81 4.39 37.65
CA TRP A 55 -23.06 3.20 37.26
C TRP A 55 -23.89 1.93 37.39
N ASP A 56 -24.91 1.80 36.54
CA ASP A 56 -25.68 0.58 36.39
C ASP A 56 -24.93 -0.49 35.56
N VAL A 57 -25.51 -1.69 35.46
CA VAL A 57 -24.89 -2.79 34.70
C VAL A 57 -24.69 -2.43 33.23
N SER A 58 -25.61 -1.66 32.63
CA SER A 58 -25.51 -1.28 31.22
C SER A 58 -24.31 -0.35 30.97
N SER A 59 -24.12 0.68 31.80
CA SER A 59 -22.99 1.60 31.72
C SER A 59 -21.64 0.88 31.92
N GLN A 60 -21.60 -0.12 32.81
CA GLN A 60 -20.40 -0.94 33.03
C GLN A 60 -20.06 -1.78 31.80
N VAL A 61 -21.06 -2.39 31.16
CA VAL A 61 -20.88 -3.18 29.92
C VAL A 61 -20.38 -2.28 28.78
N ILE A 62 -20.97 -1.09 28.62
CA ILE A 62 -20.53 -0.10 27.62
C ILE A 62 -19.09 0.31 27.86
N LEU A 63 -18.70 0.60 29.11
CA LEU A 63 -17.34 0.96 29.46
C LEU A 63 -16.33 -0.14 29.10
N ILE A 64 -16.63 -1.39 29.45
CA ILE A 64 -15.78 -2.55 29.13
C ILE A 64 -15.65 -2.72 27.60
N GLY A 65 -16.77 -2.63 26.88
CA GLY A 65 -16.78 -2.70 25.42
C GLY A 65 -15.95 -1.58 24.79
N LEU A 66 -16.06 -0.36 25.32
CA LEU A 66 -15.29 0.79 24.84
C LEU A 66 -13.79 0.63 25.09
N ILE A 67 -13.40 0.11 26.27
CA ILE A 67 -11.99 -0.20 26.57
C ILE A 67 -11.45 -1.24 25.57
N ALA A 68 -12.22 -2.30 25.28
CA ALA A 68 -11.83 -3.30 24.30
C ALA A 68 -11.68 -2.70 22.89
N ALA A 69 -12.64 -1.87 22.47
CA ALA A 69 -12.58 -1.16 21.19
C ALA A 69 -11.35 -0.24 21.11
N LEU A 70 -11.07 0.55 22.16
CA LEU A 70 -9.89 1.41 22.24
C LEU A 70 -8.59 0.62 22.16
N ALA A 71 -8.48 -0.49 22.90
CA ALA A 71 -7.31 -1.35 22.87
C ALA A 71 -7.08 -1.92 21.46
N TYR A 72 -8.15 -2.31 20.77
CA TYR A 72 -8.07 -2.80 19.39
C TYR A 72 -7.66 -1.69 18.41
N GLN A 73 -8.32 -0.53 18.44
CA GLN A 73 -7.95 0.59 17.55
C GLN A 73 -6.52 1.07 17.80
N LEU A 74 -6.09 1.12 19.07
CA LEU A 74 -4.71 1.44 19.43
C LEU A 74 -3.74 0.41 18.87
N LYS A 75 -4.03 -0.89 18.95
CA LYS A 75 -3.20 -1.95 18.34
C LYS A 75 -3.01 -1.75 16.83
N MET A 76 -4.03 -1.27 16.12
CA MET A 76 -3.97 -1.03 14.67
C MET A 76 -3.20 0.26 14.31
N VAL A 77 -3.36 1.31 15.11
CA VAL A 77 -2.77 2.64 14.88
C VAL A 77 -1.31 2.72 15.32
N LEU A 78 -0.98 2.11 16.46
CA LEU A 78 0.31 2.25 17.12
C LEU A 78 1.53 1.95 16.23
N PRO A 79 1.52 0.93 15.34
CA PRO A 79 2.64 0.64 14.43
C PRO A 79 3.07 1.79 13.53
N TYR A 80 2.19 2.75 13.24
CA TYR A 80 2.45 3.88 12.34
C TYR A 80 2.77 5.18 13.09
N THR A 81 3.17 5.05 14.36
CA THR A 81 3.55 6.18 15.23
C THR A 81 5.03 6.10 15.62
N LEU A 82 5.55 7.22 16.10
CA LEU A 82 6.95 7.34 16.56
C LEU A 82 7.25 6.49 17.81
N LEU A 83 6.21 5.98 18.48
CA LEU A 83 6.33 5.15 19.68
C LEU A 83 6.63 3.69 19.35
N TRP A 84 6.37 3.26 18.11
CA TRP A 84 6.58 1.88 17.70
C TRP A 84 8.01 1.64 17.23
N LYS A 85 8.45 0.38 17.30
CA LYS A 85 9.77 -0.02 16.81
C LYS A 85 9.81 0.12 15.29
N LYS A 86 10.87 0.72 14.77
CA LYS A 86 11.11 0.80 13.33
C LYS A 86 11.32 -0.61 12.77
N GLN A 87 10.46 -1.01 11.84
CA GLN A 87 10.62 -2.26 11.08
C GLN A 87 11.86 -2.15 10.18
N VAL A 88 11.90 -1.10 9.36
CA VAL A 88 13.05 -0.78 8.50
C VAL A 88 14.03 0.15 9.22
N LYS A 89 15.30 -0.24 9.29
CA LYS A 89 16.38 0.54 9.90
C LYS A 89 16.68 1.80 9.10
N GLN A 90 17.18 2.82 9.79
CA GLN A 90 17.70 4.01 9.15
C GLN A 90 19.17 3.78 8.78
N VAL A 91 19.56 4.13 7.57
CA VAL A 91 20.97 4.16 7.18
C VAL A 91 21.69 5.24 7.98
N ARG A 92 22.77 4.87 8.65
CA ARG A 92 23.58 5.85 9.41
C ARG A 92 24.48 6.64 8.46
N PRO A 93 24.82 7.90 8.76
CA PRO A 93 25.67 8.73 7.90
C PRO A 93 26.97 8.06 7.47
N GLU A 94 27.62 7.33 8.37
CA GLU A 94 28.87 6.59 8.11
C GLU A 94 28.69 5.36 7.21
N GLN A 95 27.46 4.91 6.98
CA GLN A 95 27.12 3.76 6.12
C GLN A 95 26.59 4.19 4.75
N LEU A 96 26.43 5.50 4.49
CA LEU A 96 25.90 5.99 3.23
C LEU A 96 26.81 5.59 2.06
N ASN A 97 26.21 5.00 1.04
CA ASN A 97 26.87 4.60 -0.20
C ASN A 97 25.94 4.90 -1.38
N PRO A 98 26.15 6.03 -2.08
CA PRO A 98 25.33 6.44 -3.23
C PRO A 98 25.23 5.39 -4.34
N GLU A 99 26.26 4.56 -4.55
CA GLU A 99 26.24 3.52 -5.61
C GLU A 99 25.24 2.40 -5.34
N LYS A 100 24.76 2.30 -4.09
CA LYS A 100 23.78 1.31 -3.62
C LYS A 100 22.44 1.94 -3.27
N GLN A 101 22.27 3.22 -3.57
CA GLN A 101 21.02 3.93 -3.31
C GLN A 101 20.12 3.88 -4.52
N ILE A 102 18.83 3.92 -4.25
CA ILE A 102 17.79 4.12 -5.24
C ILE A 102 16.77 5.10 -4.67
N SER A 103 16.54 6.17 -5.41
CA SER A 103 15.56 7.21 -5.10
C SER A 103 14.37 7.11 -6.04
N LEU A 104 13.16 7.21 -5.49
CA LEU A 104 11.93 6.99 -6.24
C LEU A 104 10.85 8.01 -5.86
N ILE A 105 10.11 8.47 -6.87
CA ILE A 105 8.83 9.17 -6.70
C ILE A 105 7.71 8.23 -7.17
N VAL A 106 6.71 8.02 -6.32
CA VAL A 106 5.45 7.36 -6.67
C VAL A 106 4.34 8.40 -6.60
N SER A 107 3.54 8.51 -7.66
CA SER A 107 2.46 9.49 -7.74
C SER A 107 1.25 8.94 -8.50
N ASN A 108 0.15 8.69 -7.80
CA ASN A 108 -1.16 8.71 -8.43
C ASN A 108 -1.49 10.17 -8.84
N VAL A 109 -1.63 10.42 -10.14
CA VAL A 109 -1.73 11.78 -10.67
C VAL A 109 -3.15 12.28 -10.86
N LEU A 110 -4.15 11.38 -10.72
CA LEU A 110 -5.55 11.57 -11.07
C LEU A 110 -5.73 11.98 -12.55
N THR A 111 -6.23 11.08 -13.41
CA THR A 111 -6.23 11.31 -14.88
C THR A 111 -6.77 12.69 -15.32
N PRO A 112 -7.90 13.20 -14.77
CA PRO A 112 -8.42 14.53 -15.13
C PRO A 112 -7.56 15.73 -14.70
N ASN A 113 -6.57 15.55 -13.82
CA ASN A 113 -5.69 16.63 -13.34
C ASN A 113 -4.79 17.14 -14.45
N GLN A 114 -4.84 18.45 -14.72
CA GLN A 114 -4.05 19.11 -15.76
C GLN A 114 -2.88 19.94 -15.19
N LYS A 115 -2.63 19.90 -13.88
CA LYS A 115 -1.54 20.65 -13.23
C LYS A 115 -0.19 19.93 -13.34
N TYR A 116 0.15 19.47 -14.54
CA TYR A 116 1.35 18.66 -14.82
C TYR A 116 2.65 19.26 -14.27
N HIS A 117 2.77 20.59 -14.37
CA HIS A 117 3.94 21.35 -13.92
C HIS A 117 4.30 21.10 -12.44
N LEU A 118 3.32 20.86 -11.56
CA LEU A 118 3.59 20.65 -10.12
C LEU A 118 4.35 19.35 -9.86
N LEU A 119 4.03 18.27 -10.59
CA LEU A 119 4.78 17.02 -10.50
C LEU A 119 6.17 17.16 -11.15
N ILE A 120 6.23 17.83 -12.32
CA ILE A 120 7.48 18.09 -13.04
C ILE A 120 8.46 18.89 -12.17
N GLU A 121 7.99 19.89 -11.43
CA GLU A 121 8.80 20.67 -10.48
C GLU A 121 9.42 19.78 -9.40
N HIS A 122 8.66 18.84 -8.81
CA HIS A 122 9.21 17.87 -7.85
C HIS A 122 10.28 16.98 -8.48
N ILE A 123 10.02 16.45 -9.68
CA ILE A 123 10.97 15.60 -10.41
C ILE A 123 12.27 16.36 -10.71
N GLN A 124 12.18 17.61 -11.18
CA GLN A 124 13.34 18.42 -11.52
C GLN A 124 14.14 18.86 -10.28
N ALA A 125 13.46 19.11 -9.15
CA ALA A 125 14.08 19.50 -7.90
C ALA A 125 14.80 18.33 -7.22
N LEU A 126 14.14 17.16 -7.14
CA LEU A 126 14.65 15.99 -6.42
C LEU A 126 15.52 15.08 -7.30
N LYS A 127 15.27 15.07 -8.62
CA LYS A 127 15.94 14.22 -9.62
C LYS A 127 16.01 12.74 -9.20
N PRO A 128 14.88 12.11 -8.82
CA PRO A 128 14.87 10.71 -8.38
C PRO A 128 15.42 9.79 -9.48
N ASP A 129 15.91 8.61 -9.11
CA ASP A 129 16.34 7.58 -10.06
C ASP A 129 15.14 7.02 -10.83
N LEU A 130 14.00 6.87 -10.14
CA LEU A 130 12.75 6.35 -10.68
C LEU A 130 11.58 7.32 -10.47
N VAL A 131 10.68 7.39 -11.45
CA VAL A 131 9.38 8.04 -11.33
C VAL A 131 8.31 7.06 -11.79
N LEU A 132 7.44 6.66 -10.88
CA LEU A 132 6.23 5.90 -11.16
C LEU A 132 5.02 6.85 -11.11
N THR A 133 4.27 6.92 -12.20
CA THR A 133 3.00 7.65 -12.24
C THR A 133 1.85 6.69 -12.53
N LEU A 134 0.77 6.82 -11.75
CA LEU A 134 -0.46 6.02 -11.84
C LEU A 134 -1.62 6.92 -12.25
N GLU A 135 -2.69 6.32 -12.78
CA GLU A 135 -3.82 7.02 -13.39
C GLU A 135 -3.43 7.98 -14.53
N THR A 136 -2.55 7.51 -15.41
CA THR A 136 -2.00 8.32 -16.50
C THR A 136 -2.54 7.94 -17.86
N ASP A 137 -2.90 8.95 -18.65
CA ASP A 137 -3.35 8.82 -20.04
C ASP A 137 -2.30 9.36 -21.02
N LEU A 138 -2.69 9.48 -22.30
CA LEU A 138 -1.84 10.07 -23.34
C LEU A 138 -1.53 11.56 -23.11
N ALA A 139 -2.41 12.31 -22.44
CA ALA A 139 -2.17 13.71 -22.13
C ALA A 139 -1.05 13.84 -21.08
N TRP A 140 -1.09 13.01 -20.03
CA TRP A 140 0.00 12.88 -19.06
C TRP A 140 1.31 12.43 -19.71
N GLN A 141 1.28 11.41 -20.59
CA GLN A 141 2.48 10.97 -21.32
C GLN A 141 3.11 12.13 -22.09
N LYS A 142 2.29 12.92 -22.81
CA LYS A 142 2.77 14.09 -23.56
C LYS A 142 3.32 15.17 -22.64
N ALA A 143 2.68 15.43 -21.51
CA ALA A 143 3.14 16.46 -20.57
C ALA A 143 4.48 16.07 -19.91
N LEU A 144 4.66 14.79 -19.60
CA LEU A 144 5.90 14.25 -19.02
C LEU A 144 7.03 14.11 -20.06
N SER A 145 6.79 14.35 -21.34
CA SER A 145 7.86 14.26 -22.35
C SER A 145 9.04 15.21 -22.10
N VAL A 146 8.87 16.22 -21.23
CA VAL A 146 9.92 17.18 -20.87
C VAL A 146 11.01 16.60 -19.97
N ILE A 147 10.75 15.51 -19.22
CA ILE A 147 11.76 14.87 -18.35
C ILE A 147 12.51 13.75 -19.08
N GLU A 148 12.02 13.31 -20.23
CA GLU A 148 12.48 12.14 -20.97
C GLU A 148 13.95 12.15 -21.39
N ALA A 149 14.56 13.34 -21.51
CA ALA A 149 15.99 13.48 -21.78
C ALA A 149 16.85 13.06 -20.58
N ASP A 150 16.37 13.31 -19.36
CA ASP A 150 17.05 12.93 -18.11
C ASP A 150 16.70 11.49 -17.68
N TYR A 151 15.58 10.95 -18.17
CA TYR A 151 15.06 9.61 -17.89
C TYR A 151 14.98 8.76 -19.19
N PRO A 152 16.12 8.25 -19.69
CA PRO A 152 16.20 7.58 -20.98
C PRO A 152 15.54 6.19 -21.00
N TYR A 153 15.34 5.54 -19.86
CA TYR A 153 14.71 4.23 -19.77
C TYR A 153 13.26 4.38 -19.34
N ARG A 154 12.33 3.78 -20.09
CA ARG A 154 10.89 4.04 -19.90
C ARG A 154 10.05 2.82 -20.22
N VAL A 155 9.00 2.63 -19.43
CA VAL A 155 7.91 1.69 -19.70
C VAL A 155 6.62 2.48 -19.56
N ALA A 156 5.78 2.46 -20.60
CA ALA A 156 4.58 3.30 -20.66
C ALA A 156 3.37 2.47 -21.10
N ALA A 157 2.32 2.52 -20.29
CA ALA A 157 1.01 1.94 -20.53
C ALA A 157 -0.07 3.02 -20.27
N PRO A 158 -0.12 4.10 -21.08
CA PRO A 158 -1.14 5.14 -20.91
C PRO A 158 -2.52 4.56 -21.23
N LEU A 159 -3.48 4.74 -20.33
CA LEU A 159 -4.85 4.25 -20.50
C LEU A 159 -5.86 5.33 -20.08
N ASP A 160 -6.95 5.44 -20.83
CA ASP A 160 -8.05 6.36 -20.55
C ASP A 160 -9.15 5.66 -19.72
N ASN A 161 -8.72 4.97 -18.65
CA ASN A 161 -9.59 4.16 -17.79
C ASN A 161 -9.20 4.23 -16.30
N LEU A 162 -8.45 5.27 -15.90
CA LEU A 162 -7.86 5.45 -14.56
C LEU A 162 -6.75 4.46 -14.18
N TYR A 163 -6.41 3.44 -14.96
CA TYR A 163 -5.35 2.48 -14.57
C TYR A 163 -4.04 2.63 -15.35
N GLY A 164 -3.92 3.62 -16.21
CA GLY A 164 -2.72 3.81 -17.00
C GLY A 164 -1.50 4.15 -16.15
N MET A 165 -0.32 3.66 -16.57
CA MET A 165 0.90 3.67 -15.77
C MET A 165 2.12 4.07 -16.59
N HIS A 166 3.03 4.84 -16.00
CA HIS A 166 4.37 5.06 -16.56
C HIS A 166 5.45 4.82 -15.52
N LEU A 167 6.52 4.17 -15.94
CA LEU A 167 7.79 4.08 -15.22
C LEU A 167 8.87 4.81 -16.03
N TYR A 168 9.39 5.90 -15.49
CA TYR A 168 10.55 6.62 -16.02
C TYR A 168 11.77 6.32 -15.13
N SER A 169 12.91 6.01 -15.75
CA SER A 169 14.13 5.64 -15.03
C SER A 169 15.37 6.31 -15.62
N ARG A 170 16.23 6.80 -14.73
CA ARG A 170 17.60 7.23 -15.02
C ARG A 170 18.57 6.05 -15.09
N LEU A 171 18.24 4.97 -14.39
CA LEU A 171 19.01 3.73 -14.29
C LEU A 171 18.57 2.74 -15.38
N PRO A 172 19.49 1.89 -15.89
CA PRO A 172 19.12 0.89 -16.89
C PRO A 172 18.02 -0.06 -16.39
N LEU A 173 16.98 -0.24 -17.21
CA LEU A 173 15.95 -1.24 -17.01
C LEU A 173 16.24 -2.47 -17.89
N LYS A 174 16.02 -3.67 -17.36
CA LYS A 174 16.10 -4.94 -18.06
C LYS A 174 14.81 -5.72 -17.91
N ASP A 175 14.55 -6.56 -18.91
CA ASP A 175 13.44 -7.54 -18.90
C ASP A 175 12.11 -6.89 -18.51
N SER A 176 11.85 -5.70 -19.07
CA SER A 176 10.67 -4.91 -18.76
C SER A 176 9.43 -5.51 -19.44
N GLU A 177 8.42 -5.82 -18.64
CA GLU A 177 7.15 -6.36 -19.09
C GLU A 177 5.99 -5.56 -18.50
N ILE A 178 4.98 -5.31 -19.34
CA ILE A 178 3.67 -4.86 -18.89
C ILE A 178 2.81 -6.12 -18.79
N LYS A 179 2.32 -6.43 -17.60
CA LYS A 179 1.47 -7.60 -17.34
C LYS A 179 0.05 -7.14 -17.03
N PHE A 180 -0.90 -8.04 -17.27
CA PHE A 180 -2.33 -7.81 -17.04
C PHE A 180 -2.86 -8.96 -16.20
N ILE A 181 -2.40 -9.08 -14.95
CA ILE A 181 -2.41 -10.35 -14.19
C ILE A 181 -3.83 -10.96 -14.09
N LEU A 182 -4.80 -10.17 -13.65
CA LEU A 182 -6.19 -10.63 -13.44
C LEU A 182 -7.23 -9.89 -14.29
N SER A 183 -6.86 -8.79 -14.96
CA SER A 183 -7.76 -8.02 -15.85
C SER A 183 -6.96 -7.42 -17.00
N ASP A 184 -7.55 -7.37 -18.20
CA ASP A 184 -6.94 -6.75 -19.39
C ASP A 184 -6.98 -5.22 -19.36
N GLU A 185 -7.66 -4.64 -18.38
CA GLU A 185 -7.81 -3.19 -18.22
C GLU A 185 -6.81 -2.60 -17.22
N ILE A 186 -6.18 -3.44 -16.39
CA ILE A 186 -5.32 -3.01 -15.28
C ILE A 186 -3.89 -3.49 -15.53
N PRO A 187 -2.98 -2.60 -15.95
CA PRO A 187 -1.59 -2.96 -16.18
C PRO A 187 -0.79 -2.98 -14.87
N SER A 188 0.18 -3.88 -14.81
CA SER A 188 1.31 -3.82 -13.89
C SER A 188 2.62 -3.75 -14.67
N ILE A 189 3.66 -3.13 -14.09
CA ILE A 189 5.00 -3.08 -14.70
C ILE A 189 5.97 -3.90 -13.86
N HIS A 190 6.56 -4.92 -14.48
CA HIS A 190 7.57 -5.78 -13.87
C HIS A 190 8.89 -5.57 -14.61
N THR A 191 9.98 -5.26 -13.90
CA THR A 191 11.29 -5.02 -14.54
C THR A 191 12.43 -5.13 -13.54
N SER A 192 13.65 -5.38 -14.02
CA SER A 192 14.87 -5.30 -13.21
C SER A 192 15.58 -3.96 -13.44
N VAL A 193 15.74 -3.15 -12.38
CA VAL A 193 16.58 -1.94 -12.43
C VAL A 193 18.00 -2.24 -11.99
N ILE A 194 18.99 -1.73 -12.73
CA ILE A 194 20.40 -1.93 -12.42
C ILE A 194 20.93 -0.72 -11.67
N LEU A 195 21.28 -0.90 -10.39
CA LEU A 195 21.88 0.15 -9.58
C LEU A 195 23.27 0.55 -10.13
N PRO A 196 23.79 1.74 -9.77
CA PRO A 196 25.15 2.13 -10.16
C PRO A 196 26.24 1.11 -9.73
N SER A 197 26.03 0.45 -8.59
CA SER A 197 26.87 -0.67 -8.12
C SER A 197 26.82 -1.93 -8.99
N GLY A 198 25.93 -2.00 -9.99
CA GLY A 198 25.69 -3.15 -10.85
C GLY A 198 24.72 -4.20 -10.27
N GLN A 199 24.22 -3.99 -9.04
CA GLN A 199 23.26 -4.88 -8.41
C GLN A 199 21.88 -4.75 -9.08
N PRO A 200 21.26 -5.85 -9.54
CA PRO A 200 19.89 -5.84 -10.02
C PRO A 200 18.91 -5.71 -8.85
N VAL A 201 17.83 -4.97 -9.06
CA VAL A 201 16.70 -4.85 -8.13
C VAL A 201 15.43 -5.09 -8.92
N GLN A 202 14.63 -6.09 -8.53
CA GLN A 202 13.34 -6.35 -9.15
C GLN A 202 12.33 -5.29 -8.71
N LEU A 203 11.59 -4.74 -9.67
CA LEU A 203 10.53 -3.77 -9.46
C LEU A 203 9.20 -4.36 -9.89
N TYR A 204 8.22 -4.24 -9.00
CA TYR A 204 6.83 -4.59 -9.26
C TYR A 204 5.97 -3.35 -9.01
N CYS A 205 5.45 -2.77 -10.09
CA CYS A 205 4.60 -1.58 -10.03
C CYS A 205 3.14 -2.01 -10.18
N LEU A 206 2.33 -1.76 -9.15
CA LEU A 206 0.95 -2.24 -9.06
C LEU A 206 -0.03 -1.08 -8.86
N HIS A 207 -1.22 -1.19 -9.45
CA HIS A 207 -2.33 -0.29 -9.17
C HIS A 207 -3.66 -1.04 -9.27
N PRO A 208 -3.92 -1.98 -8.34
CA PRO A 208 -5.12 -2.79 -8.41
C PRO A 208 -6.36 -1.96 -8.07
N LYS A 209 -7.49 -2.41 -8.59
CA LYS A 209 -8.79 -1.74 -8.49
C LYS A 209 -9.27 -1.59 -7.03
N PRO A 210 -9.74 -0.40 -6.60
CA PRO A 210 -10.28 -0.24 -5.26
C PRO A 210 -11.65 -0.93 -5.10
N PRO A 211 -11.97 -1.45 -3.90
CA PRO A 211 -13.34 -1.78 -3.56
C PRO A 211 -14.15 -0.49 -3.37
N SER A 212 -14.93 -0.10 -4.38
CA SER A 212 -15.74 1.12 -4.37
C SER A 212 -17.07 0.93 -5.12
N PRO A 213 -18.14 1.65 -4.75
CA PRO A 213 -19.43 1.54 -5.44
C PRO A 213 -19.38 1.80 -6.95
N THR A 214 -18.40 2.58 -7.38
CA THR A 214 -18.23 3.04 -8.76
C THR A 214 -17.29 2.14 -9.57
N GLU A 215 -16.41 1.38 -8.91
CA GLU A 215 -15.38 0.59 -9.58
C GLU A 215 -15.57 -0.91 -9.35
N ALA A 216 -15.54 -1.38 -8.10
CA ALA A 216 -15.65 -2.81 -7.77
C ALA A 216 -16.48 -3.05 -6.50
N LYS A 217 -17.36 -4.06 -6.57
CA LYS A 217 -18.26 -4.42 -5.45
C LYS A 217 -17.52 -4.94 -4.22
N ASP A 218 -16.32 -5.48 -4.40
CA ASP A 218 -15.49 -6.08 -3.36
C ASP A 218 -13.99 -5.98 -3.71
N SER A 219 -13.12 -6.43 -2.80
CA SER A 219 -11.66 -6.40 -2.94
C SER A 219 -11.04 -7.70 -3.46
N VAL A 220 -11.81 -8.69 -3.92
CA VAL A 220 -11.32 -10.05 -4.20
C VAL A 220 -10.18 -10.04 -5.24
N LEU A 221 -10.39 -9.38 -6.39
CA LEU A 221 -9.37 -9.31 -7.45
C LEU A 221 -8.11 -8.56 -7.00
N ARG A 222 -8.29 -7.43 -6.30
CA ARG A 222 -7.21 -6.61 -5.75
C ARG A 222 -6.34 -7.42 -4.79
N ASP A 223 -6.97 -8.14 -3.88
CA ASP A 223 -6.31 -8.92 -2.85
C ASP A 223 -5.54 -10.09 -3.46
N ALA A 224 -6.14 -10.78 -4.44
CA ALA A 224 -5.50 -11.86 -5.17
C ALA A 224 -4.29 -11.39 -5.98
N GLU A 225 -4.39 -10.28 -6.71
CA GLU A 225 -3.28 -9.74 -7.49
C GLU A 225 -2.06 -9.44 -6.61
N LEU A 226 -2.30 -8.78 -5.48
CA LEU A 226 -1.25 -8.46 -4.51
C LEU A 226 -0.60 -9.74 -3.95
N LEU A 227 -1.39 -10.76 -3.63
CA LEU A 227 -0.91 -12.02 -3.07
C LEU A 227 -0.17 -12.89 -4.10
N ILE A 228 -0.61 -12.91 -5.36
CA ILE A 228 0.10 -13.56 -6.47
C ILE A 228 1.52 -12.98 -6.58
N VAL A 229 1.65 -11.65 -6.58
CA VAL A 229 2.95 -10.97 -6.63
C VAL A 229 3.77 -11.28 -5.37
N GLY A 230 3.13 -11.27 -4.19
CA GLY A 230 3.80 -11.56 -2.94
C GLY A 230 4.36 -12.99 -2.85
N ASP A 231 3.59 -13.97 -3.30
CA ASP A 231 4.00 -15.38 -3.30
C ASP A 231 5.10 -15.65 -4.33
N GLN A 232 5.08 -14.99 -5.50
CA GLN A 232 6.20 -15.05 -6.43
C GLN A 232 7.51 -14.51 -5.85
N ILE A 233 7.43 -13.42 -5.08
CA ILE A 233 8.61 -12.81 -4.46
C ILE A 233 9.20 -13.71 -3.38
N LYS A 234 8.36 -14.43 -2.63
CA LYS A 234 8.79 -15.36 -1.57
C LYS A 234 9.80 -16.40 -2.07
N ASP A 235 9.66 -16.85 -3.31
CA ASP A 235 10.52 -17.87 -3.91
C ASP A 235 11.84 -17.30 -4.51
N LEU A 236 12.00 -15.97 -4.51
CA LEU A 236 13.15 -15.28 -5.10
C LEU A 236 14.12 -14.77 -4.02
N ASP A 237 15.35 -15.27 -4.01
CA ASP A 237 16.46 -14.71 -3.22
C ASP A 237 17.06 -13.47 -3.90
N GLU A 238 16.22 -12.47 -4.19
CA GLU A 238 16.57 -11.26 -4.95
C GLU A 238 16.16 -9.97 -4.23
N SER A 239 16.95 -8.92 -4.41
CA SER A 239 16.58 -7.57 -3.98
C SER A 239 15.37 -7.09 -4.76
N CYS A 240 14.30 -6.69 -4.08
CA CYS A 240 13.07 -6.28 -4.73
C CYS A 240 12.38 -5.09 -4.05
N ILE A 241 11.60 -4.36 -4.84
CA ILE A 241 10.73 -3.27 -4.43
C ILE A 241 9.36 -3.47 -5.09
N VAL A 242 8.30 -3.43 -4.27
CA VAL A 242 6.91 -3.38 -4.73
C VAL A 242 6.38 -2.00 -4.43
N MET A 243 5.89 -1.28 -5.43
CA MET A 243 5.45 0.10 -5.28
C MET A 243 4.21 0.44 -6.09
N GLY A 244 3.43 1.38 -5.59
CA GLY A 244 2.24 1.90 -6.27
C GLY A 244 1.11 2.23 -5.30
N ASP A 245 -0.05 2.55 -5.85
CA ASP A 245 -1.28 2.77 -5.10
C ASP A 245 -2.04 1.45 -5.04
N LEU A 246 -1.98 0.81 -3.88
CA LEU A 246 -2.59 -0.51 -3.67
C LEU A 246 -4.07 -0.41 -3.29
N ASN A 247 -4.63 0.81 -3.22
CA ASN A 247 -6.02 1.05 -2.86
C ASN A 247 -6.44 0.36 -1.55
N ASP A 248 -5.48 0.18 -0.64
CA ASP A 248 -5.69 -0.43 0.67
C ASP A 248 -4.86 0.29 1.73
N VAL A 249 -5.38 0.30 2.96
CA VAL A 249 -4.72 0.96 4.08
C VAL A 249 -3.62 0.08 4.66
N ALA A 250 -2.53 0.70 5.14
CA ALA A 250 -1.34 -0.02 5.61
C ALA A 250 -1.63 -1.09 6.69
N TRP A 251 -2.65 -0.88 7.54
CA TRP A 251 -3.05 -1.81 8.60
C TRP A 251 -4.10 -2.85 8.18
N SER A 252 -4.49 -2.89 6.91
CA SER A 252 -5.50 -3.84 6.44
C SER A 252 -5.05 -5.29 6.64
N ARG A 253 -6.01 -6.20 6.70
CA ARG A 253 -5.73 -7.65 6.78
C ARG A 253 -4.88 -8.09 5.60
N THR A 254 -5.27 -7.71 4.39
CA THR A 254 -4.62 -8.06 3.12
C THR A 254 -3.19 -7.52 3.06
N THR A 255 -2.95 -6.25 3.39
CA THR A 255 -1.61 -5.66 3.38
C THR A 255 -0.67 -6.35 4.36
N ARG A 256 -1.19 -6.72 5.54
CA ARG A 256 -0.41 -7.48 6.52
C ARG A 256 -0.16 -8.91 6.07
N LEU A 257 -1.13 -9.55 5.41
CA LEU A 257 -0.97 -10.89 4.84
C LEU A 257 0.10 -10.87 3.74
N PHE A 258 0.01 -9.93 2.81
CA PHE A 258 1.01 -9.68 1.78
C PHE A 258 2.43 -9.58 2.36
N GLN A 259 2.65 -8.77 3.41
CA GLN A 259 3.97 -8.68 4.05
C GLN A 259 4.43 -10.00 4.69
N ARG A 260 3.51 -10.81 5.24
CA ARG A 260 3.86 -12.12 5.83
C ARG A 260 4.19 -13.16 4.76
N ILE A 261 3.52 -13.11 3.61
CA ILE A 261 3.76 -14.03 2.49
C ILE A 261 5.02 -13.66 1.73
N SER A 262 5.19 -12.38 1.40
CA SER A 262 6.31 -11.89 0.57
C SER A 262 7.61 -11.65 1.33
N GLY A 263 7.57 -11.60 2.67
CA GLY A 263 8.70 -11.19 3.51
C GLY A 263 9.05 -9.69 3.42
N LEU A 264 8.33 -8.91 2.61
CA LEU A 264 8.68 -7.51 2.39
C LEU A 264 8.34 -6.62 3.58
N LEU A 265 9.15 -5.58 3.75
CA LEU A 265 9.08 -4.65 4.86
C LEU A 265 8.43 -3.32 4.46
N ASP A 266 7.72 -2.70 5.39
CA ASP A 266 7.14 -1.37 5.23
C ASP A 266 8.03 -0.29 5.89
N PRO A 267 8.60 0.65 5.11
CA PRO A 267 9.45 1.71 5.65
C PRO A 267 8.70 2.70 6.57
N ARG A 268 7.35 2.74 6.52
CA ARG A 268 6.52 3.65 7.35
C ARG A 268 6.38 3.18 8.79
N VAL A 269 6.50 1.88 9.05
CA VAL A 269 6.30 1.29 10.38
C VAL A 269 7.35 1.80 11.37
N GLY A 270 6.90 2.31 12.51
CA GLY A 270 7.72 2.91 13.56
C GLY A 270 8.14 4.36 13.30
N ARG A 271 7.46 5.05 12.38
CA ARG A 271 7.74 6.46 12.04
C ARG A 271 6.50 7.31 12.21
N HIS A 272 5.82 7.64 11.12
CA HIS A 272 4.63 8.46 11.15
C HIS A 272 3.71 8.09 10.00
N TYR A 273 2.46 8.51 10.09
CA TYR A 273 1.51 8.44 8.99
C TYR A 273 2.03 9.19 7.78
N ILE A 274 2.12 8.50 6.65
CA ILE A 274 2.39 9.08 5.33
C ILE A 274 1.09 8.96 4.56
N ASN A 275 0.14 9.81 4.94
CA ASN A 275 -1.20 9.77 4.37
C ASN A 275 -1.22 10.48 3.02
N THR A 276 -1.45 9.73 1.96
CA THR A 276 -1.42 10.20 0.58
C THR A 276 -2.80 10.55 0.04
N PHE A 277 -3.86 9.88 0.50
CA PHE A 277 -5.23 10.07 0.02
C PHE A 277 -6.24 10.25 1.16
N HIS A 278 -7.20 11.16 1.15
CA HIS A 278 -7.50 12.12 0.09
C HIS A 278 -6.83 13.46 0.38
N ALA A 279 -6.12 13.99 -0.60
CA ALA A 279 -5.24 15.14 -0.45
C ALA A 279 -5.96 16.43 0.01
N ASP A 280 -7.24 16.58 -0.36
CA ASP A 280 -8.05 17.76 -0.05
C ASP A 280 -8.77 17.70 1.30
N TYR A 281 -8.77 16.55 1.98
CA TYR A 281 -9.49 16.36 3.25
C TYR A 281 -8.52 16.03 4.40
N PRO A 282 -7.94 17.02 5.10
CA PRO A 282 -6.93 16.79 6.15
C PRO A 282 -7.32 15.82 7.26
N LEU A 283 -8.61 15.74 7.60
CA LEU A 283 -9.12 14.86 8.64
C LEU A 283 -9.51 13.47 8.12
N LEU A 284 -9.48 13.24 6.81
CA LEU A 284 -9.85 11.99 6.12
C LEU A 284 -8.73 11.62 5.15
N ARG A 285 -7.50 11.49 5.69
CA ARG A 285 -6.34 11.02 4.94
C ARG A 285 -5.84 9.67 5.45
N TRP A 286 -5.35 8.86 4.53
CA TRP A 286 -4.98 7.46 4.64
C TRP A 286 -3.78 7.19 3.73
N SER A 287 -3.04 6.13 4.03
CA SER A 287 -1.84 5.72 3.29
C SER A 287 -2.21 4.64 2.28
N LEU A 288 -2.51 5.04 1.04
CA LEU A 288 -2.86 4.12 -0.04
C LEU A 288 -1.70 3.85 -1.00
N ASP A 289 -0.71 4.75 -1.05
CA ASP A 289 0.51 4.55 -1.82
C ASP A 289 1.56 3.85 -0.95
N HIS A 290 2.04 2.71 -1.42
CA HIS A 290 2.96 1.82 -0.72
C HIS A 290 4.28 1.71 -1.47
N VAL A 291 5.34 1.50 -0.70
CA VAL A 291 6.67 1.13 -1.17
C VAL A 291 7.17 0.06 -0.21
N PHE A 292 6.98 -1.21 -0.56
CA PHE A 292 7.54 -2.34 0.16
C PHE A 292 8.86 -2.75 -0.46
N HIS A 293 9.75 -3.33 0.33
CA HIS A 293 11.05 -3.77 -0.16
C HIS A 293 11.58 -4.96 0.63
N SER A 294 12.50 -5.71 0.02
CA SER A 294 13.20 -6.83 0.66
C SER A 294 14.05 -6.40 1.86
N THR A 295 14.43 -7.36 2.68
CA THR A 295 15.16 -7.18 3.96
C THR A 295 16.56 -6.59 3.78
N ASP A 296 17.14 -6.61 2.59
CA ASP A 296 18.45 -6.05 2.29
C ASP A 296 18.42 -4.52 2.10
N PHE A 297 17.25 -3.88 2.06
CA PHE A 297 17.13 -2.42 1.99
C PHE A 297 16.95 -1.77 3.36
N ALA A 298 17.61 -0.63 3.57
CA ALA A 298 17.35 0.28 4.68
C ALA A 298 16.96 1.67 4.19
N LEU A 299 16.28 2.41 5.04
CA LEU A 299 15.74 3.73 4.71
C LEU A 299 16.81 4.81 4.83
N VAL A 300 17.02 5.58 3.75
CA VAL A 300 17.82 6.82 3.77
C VAL A 300 16.92 8.02 4.03
N ASP A 301 15.81 8.13 3.28
CA ASP A 301 14.84 9.20 3.43
C ASP A 301 13.44 8.76 2.97
N MET A 302 12.40 9.36 3.54
CA MET A 302 11.02 9.15 3.10
C MET A 302 10.16 10.35 3.47
N GLN A 303 9.49 10.91 2.48
CA GLN A 303 8.61 12.06 2.69
C GLN A 303 7.43 12.07 1.73
N ARG A 304 6.31 12.60 2.22
CA ARG A 304 5.17 12.99 1.39
C ARG A 304 5.46 14.36 0.77
N LEU A 305 5.35 14.47 -0.55
CA LEU A 305 5.57 15.71 -1.27
C LEU A 305 4.35 16.64 -1.21
N ALA A 306 4.52 17.86 -1.72
CA ALA A 306 3.46 18.84 -1.78
C ALA A 306 2.34 18.43 -2.75
N HIS A 307 1.14 18.96 -2.53
CA HIS A 307 -0.06 18.72 -3.37
C HIS A 307 0.22 19.07 -4.84
N ILE A 308 -0.14 18.17 -5.77
CA ILE A 308 0.10 18.35 -7.22
C ILE A 308 -1.18 18.57 -8.05
N GLY A 309 -2.31 18.82 -7.39
CA GLY A 309 -3.63 18.89 -8.01
C GLY A 309 -4.40 17.57 -8.05
N SER A 310 -3.74 16.45 -7.75
CA SER A 310 -4.33 15.13 -7.57
C SER A 310 -5.03 15.01 -6.21
N ASP A 311 -5.97 14.07 -6.09
CA ASP A 311 -6.50 13.61 -4.81
C ASP A 311 -5.50 12.74 -4.03
N HIS A 312 -4.36 12.40 -4.62
CA HIS A 312 -3.18 11.83 -3.95
C HIS A 312 -2.03 12.84 -3.81
N PHE A 313 -1.25 12.68 -2.74
CA PHE A 313 0.07 13.28 -2.62
C PHE A 313 1.15 12.33 -3.16
N PRO A 314 2.14 12.83 -3.91
CA PRO A 314 3.30 12.01 -4.27
C PRO A 314 4.12 11.63 -3.04
N VAL A 315 4.79 10.49 -3.11
CA VAL A 315 5.72 10.02 -2.07
C VAL A 315 7.12 9.91 -2.67
N TYR A 316 8.10 10.50 -1.99
CA TYR A 316 9.51 10.36 -2.29
C TYR A 316 10.17 9.44 -1.27
N VAL A 317 10.91 8.44 -1.76
CA VAL A 317 11.65 7.50 -0.92
C VAL A 317 13.07 7.37 -1.44
N VAL A 318 14.04 7.25 -0.53
CA VAL A 318 15.40 6.87 -0.83
C VAL A 318 15.74 5.64 0.00
N LEU A 319 16.09 4.56 -0.67
CA LEU A 319 16.50 3.30 -0.06
C LEU A 319 17.97 3.03 -0.36
N GLN A 320 18.63 2.27 0.51
CA GLN A 320 19.98 1.76 0.26
C GLN A 320 20.03 0.26 0.49
N THR A 321 20.46 -0.50 -0.51
CA THR A 321 20.67 -1.95 -0.36
C THR A 321 22.01 -2.27 0.33
N GLY A 322 22.03 -3.37 1.07
CA GLY A 322 23.24 -3.99 1.56
C GLY A 322 22.97 -5.18 2.48
N ARG A 323 23.77 -6.25 2.32
CA ARG A 323 23.72 -7.47 3.16
C ARG A 323 23.81 -7.26 4.68
N VAL A 324 24.25 -6.09 5.13
CA VAL A 324 24.24 -5.77 6.57
C VAL A 324 22.83 -5.55 7.10
N PHE A 325 21.91 -5.04 6.26
CA PHE A 325 20.53 -4.76 6.64
C PHE A 325 19.70 -6.04 6.74
N ASP A 326 19.92 -6.97 5.81
CA ASP A 326 19.32 -8.30 5.82
C ASP A 326 19.54 -9.05 7.15
N ARG A 327 20.72 -8.90 7.75
CA ARG A 327 21.08 -9.54 9.03
C ARG A 327 20.49 -8.89 10.28
N ILE A 328 19.94 -7.69 10.19
CA ILE A 328 19.49 -6.89 11.34
C ILE A 328 18.00 -6.49 11.24
N GLN A 329 17.36 -6.87 10.15
CA GLN A 329 15.93 -6.71 9.90
C GLN A 329 15.29 -8.08 9.93
N GLU A 330 14.06 -8.14 10.39
CA GLU A 330 13.32 -9.39 10.52
C GLU A 330 12.05 -9.26 9.71
N GLU A 331 11.75 -10.29 8.94
CA GLU A 331 10.47 -10.47 8.29
C GLU A 331 9.37 -10.66 9.34
N LEU A 332 8.12 -10.41 8.93
CA LEU A 332 7.00 -10.77 9.79
C LEU A 332 6.85 -12.30 9.80
N PRO A 333 6.62 -12.92 10.97
CA PRO A 333 6.46 -14.37 11.04
C PRO A 333 5.24 -14.79 10.21
N GLN A 334 5.47 -15.70 9.27
CA GLN A 334 4.44 -16.37 8.48
C GLN A 334 3.94 -17.61 9.25
N THR A 335 2.63 -17.86 9.21
CA THR A 335 2.02 -19.09 9.76
C THR A 335 1.41 -19.94 8.65
N ASP A 336 1.20 -21.24 8.89
CA ASP A 336 0.51 -22.13 7.93
C ASP A 336 -0.90 -21.61 7.59
N ALA A 337 -1.57 -20.98 8.55
CA ALA A 337 -2.87 -20.36 8.34
C ALA A 337 -2.80 -19.16 7.38
N ASP A 338 -1.70 -18.40 7.40
CA ASP A 338 -1.48 -17.32 6.44
C ASP A 338 -1.28 -17.88 5.03
N GLU A 339 -0.54 -18.98 4.88
CA GLU A 339 -0.32 -19.61 3.58
C GLU A 339 -1.63 -20.13 2.99
N GLN A 340 -2.47 -20.78 3.80
CA GLN A 340 -3.80 -21.23 3.40
C GLN A 340 -4.72 -20.06 3.04
N GLU A 341 -4.71 -18.99 3.83
CA GLU A 341 -5.49 -17.78 3.55
C GLU A 341 -5.06 -17.13 2.23
N ALA A 342 -3.76 -17.08 1.97
CA ALA A 342 -3.22 -16.51 0.75
C ALA A 342 -3.58 -17.36 -0.48
N GLN A 343 -3.39 -18.68 -0.42
CA GLN A 343 -3.75 -19.59 -1.50
C GLN A 343 -5.24 -19.54 -1.83
N GLN A 344 -6.11 -19.52 -0.81
CA GLN A 344 -7.55 -19.39 -1.03
C GLN A 344 -7.91 -18.05 -1.70
N ALA A 345 -7.36 -16.93 -1.23
CA ALA A 345 -7.64 -15.62 -1.81
C ALA A 345 -7.16 -15.53 -3.26
N ILE A 346 -5.99 -16.11 -3.59
CA ILE A 346 -5.48 -16.20 -4.95
C ILE A 346 -6.43 -17.01 -5.83
N GLN A 347 -6.87 -18.18 -5.37
CA GLN A 347 -7.78 -19.04 -6.11
C GLN A 347 -9.13 -18.35 -6.37
N ASP A 348 -9.74 -17.76 -5.32
CA ASP A 348 -11.00 -17.01 -5.43
C ASP A 348 -10.88 -15.85 -6.43
N GLY A 349 -9.73 -15.15 -6.44
CA GLY A 349 -9.45 -14.08 -7.39
C GLY A 349 -9.31 -14.56 -8.83
N ILE A 350 -8.63 -15.69 -9.06
CA ILE A 350 -8.50 -16.27 -10.40
C ILE A 350 -9.87 -16.74 -10.91
N GLU A 351 -10.64 -17.46 -10.10
CA GLU A 351 -11.98 -17.90 -10.48
C GLU A 351 -12.89 -16.72 -10.82
N LYS A 352 -12.85 -15.66 -10.00
CA LYS A 352 -13.62 -14.45 -10.25
C LYS A 352 -13.16 -13.74 -11.52
N ALA A 353 -11.85 -13.63 -11.74
CA ALA A 353 -11.30 -13.04 -12.96
C ALA A 353 -11.79 -13.80 -14.20
N GLU A 354 -11.79 -15.13 -14.17
CA GLU A 354 -12.28 -15.94 -15.30
C GLU A 354 -13.78 -15.83 -15.54
N GLN A 355 -14.57 -15.54 -14.50
CA GLN A 355 -16.01 -15.35 -14.61
C GLN A 355 -16.39 -13.94 -15.08
N GLU A 356 -15.69 -12.91 -14.61
CA GLU A 356 -16.12 -11.51 -14.74
C GLU A 356 -15.23 -10.66 -15.66
N GLU A 357 -13.96 -11.02 -15.83
CA GLU A 357 -12.94 -10.18 -16.49
C GLU A 357 -12.36 -10.87 -17.74
N LYS A 358 -11.46 -11.84 -17.54
CA LYS A 358 -10.75 -12.53 -18.63
C LYS A 358 -10.30 -13.93 -18.25
N LEU A 359 -9.99 -14.74 -19.27
CA LEU A 359 -9.23 -15.96 -19.06
C LEU A 359 -7.82 -15.62 -18.57
N VAL A 360 -7.47 -16.05 -17.37
CA VAL A 360 -6.17 -15.74 -16.76
C VAL A 360 -5.05 -16.55 -17.44
N THR A 361 -4.34 -15.97 -18.40
CA THR A 361 -3.28 -16.65 -19.16
C THR A 361 -1.87 -16.21 -18.78
N ASP A 362 -1.74 -15.16 -17.96
CA ASP A 362 -0.46 -14.67 -17.48
C ASP A 362 0.32 -15.76 -16.73
N GLU A 363 1.61 -15.91 -17.07
CA GLU A 363 2.48 -16.97 -16.56
C GLU A 363 2.60 -16.92 -15.04
N ILE A 364 2.58 -15.71 -14.47
CA ILE A 364 2.64 -15.45 -13.04
C ILE A 364 1.48 -16.09 -12.25
N ALA A 365 0.31 -16.24 -12.87
CA ALA A 365 -0.88 -16.80 -12.24
C ALA A 365 -1.11 -18.30 -12.56
N GLN A 366 -0.39 -18.87 -13.54
CA GLN A 366 -0.59 -20.27 -13.95
C GLN A 366 -0.32 -21.32 -12.86
N PRO A 367 0.67 -21.17 -11.97
CA PRO A 367 0.92 -22.17 -10.92
C PRO A 367 -0.29 -22.44 -10.03
N TYR A 368 -1.11 -21.42 -9.80
CA TYR A 368 -2.28 -21.50 -8.92
C TYR A 368 -3.48 -22.16 -9.60
N LYS A 369 -3.65 -21.99 -10.91
CA LYS A 369 -4.69 -22.68 -11.69
C LYS A 369 -4.57 -24.19 -11.70
N ALA A 370 -3.35 -24.71 -11.60
CA ALA A 370 -3.09 -26.14 -11.69
C ALA A 370 -3.47 -26.92 -10.41
N GLN A 371 -3.59 -26.24 -9.27
CA GLN A 371 -3.90 -26.87 -7.98
C GLN A 371 -5.36 -27.32 -7.87
N ASP A 372 -6.25 -26.78 -8.72
CA ASP A 372 -7.68 -27.10 -8.77
C ASP A 372 -8.00 -28.49 -9.41
N LYS A 373 -7.00 -29.18 -9.98
CA LYS A 373 -7.19 -30.50 -10.62
C LYS A 373 -6.75 -31.70 -9.78
N SER A 374 -6.38 -31.49 -8.53
CA SER A 374 -6.04 -32.56 -7.58
C SER A 374 -6.95 -32.54 -6.36
N VAL A 375 -8.25 -32.77 -6.57
CA VAL A 375 -9.20 -33.22 -5.53
C VAL A 375 -10.01 -34.38 -6.06
#